data_AF-A0A1C3KEH4-F1
#
_entry.id   AF-A0A1C3KEH4-F1
#
_cell.length_a   1.000
_cell.length_b   1.000
_cell.length_c   1.000
_cell.angle_alpha   90.00
_cell.angle_beta   90.00
_cell.angle_gamma   90.00
#
_symmetry.space_group_name_H-M   'P 1'
#
loop_
_entity.id
_entity.type
_entity.pdbx_description
1 polymer ?
#
loop_
_entity_poly.entity_id
_entity_poly.type
_entity_poly.pdbx_seq_one_letter_code
_entity_poly.pdbx_strand_id
1 'polypeptide(L)'
;MKKNRFKEKYKNEKYVIADYINIQKYELIKKNCKNNSHFIIPSKKQNGYINFYSQFIDYKLVFVTPLEDYNKYKSNSMPYITLNFFDELKNKEIILTKLNIINNTITKDQAKKIFNYIQFFYADFNNFQYVYKFNNDSRNFNYKAFFNKFQNMF
;
A
#
# COMPACT_ATOMS: atom_id res chain seq x y z
N MET A 1 -5.95 -0.77 25.42
CA MET A 1 -5.77 -2.21 25.70
C MET A 1 -5.81 -3.11 24.45
N LYS A 2 -6.90 -3.17 23.66
CA LYS A 2 -7.00 -4.10 22.48
C LYS A 2 -6.03 -3.79 21.32
N LYS A 3 -5.89 -2.52 20.89
CA LYS A 3 -4.93 -2.15 19.82
C LYS A 3 -3.46 -2.46 20.17
N ASN A 4 -3.07 -2.23 21.42
CA ASN A 4 -1.71 -2.54 21.89
C ASN A 4 -1.49 -4.06 21.91
N ARG A 5 -2.47 -4.84 22.39
CA ARG A 5 -2.41 -6.31 22.33
C ARG A 5 -2.24 -6.83 20.90
N PHE A 6 -2.89 -6.20 19.91
CA PHE A 6 -2.72 -6.56 18.50
C PHE A 6 -1.27 -6.35 18.04
N LYS A 7 -0.65 -5.21 18.36
CA LYS A 7 0.77 -4.96 18.04
C LYS A 7 1.70 -5.92 18.79
N GLU A 8 1.48 -6.10 20.09
CA GLU A 8 2.28 -6.99 20.94
C GLU A 8 2.25 -8.44 20.42
N LYS A 9 1.10 -8.92 19.94
CA LYS A 9 0.95 -10.27 19.38
C LYS A 9 1.93 -10.54 18.24
N TYR A 10 2.25 -9.55 17.41
CA TYR A 10 3.09 -9.70 16.22
C TYR A 10 4.46 -9.03 16.33
N LYS A 11 4.85 -8.54 17.52
CA LYS A 11 6.06 -7.72 17.68
C LYS A 11 7.35 -8.45 17.28
N ASN A 12 7.42 -9.76 17.54
CA ASN A 12 8.58 -10.60 17.26
C ASN A 12 8.51 -11.30 15.90
N GLU A 13 7.40 -11.16 15.18
CA GLU A 13 7.20 -11.83 13.90
C GLU A 13 8.01 -11.16 12.81
N LYS A 14 9.04 -11.84 12.29
CA LYS A 14 10.01 -11.26 11.35
C LYS A 14 9.38 -10.67 10.09
N TYR A 15 8.30 -11.27 9.60
CA TYR A 15 7.66 -10.91 8.33
C TYR A 15 6.27 -10.30 8.51
N VAL A 16 5.94 -9.83 9.72
CA VAL A 16 4.66 -9.20 10.00
C VAL A 16 4.87 -7.81 10.60
N ILE A 17 4.03 -6.87 10.16
CA ILE A 17 3.89 -5.56 10.78
C ILE A 17 2.42 -5.40 11.15
N ALA A 18 2.15 -5.34 12.45
CA ALA A 18 0.84 -5.03 12.99
C ALA A 18 0.82 -3.58 13.48
N ASP A 19 -0.15 -2.82 13.00
CA ASP A 19 -0.37 -1.44 13.43
C ASP A 19 -1.86 -1.08 13.36
N TYR A 20 -2.16 0.21 13.41
CA TYR A 20 -3.51 0.72 13.23
C TYR A 20 -3.51 2.10 12.56
N ILE A 21 -4.64 2.45 11.93
CA ILE A 21 -4.91 3.78 11.39
C ILE A 21 -6.24 4.31 11.93
N ASN A 22 -6.45 5.62 11.83
CA ASN A 22 -7.73 6.24 12.17
C ASN A 22 -8.80 5.87 11.13
N ILE A 23 -10.04 5.68 11.59
CA ILE A 23 -11.18 5.34 10.74
C ILE A 23 -11.41 6.33 9.58
N GLN A 24 -11.18 7.63 9.79
CA GLN A 24 -11.34 8.67 8.76
C GLN A 24 -10.42 8.43 7.56
N LYS A 25 -9.14 8.11 7.82
CA LYS A 25 -8.19 7.75 6.75
C LYS A 25 -8.63 6.49 6.01
N TYR A 26 -9.10 5.48 6.74
CA TYR A 26 -9.57 4.25 6.14
C TYR A 26 -10.81 4.44 5.26
N GLU A 27 -11.79 5.23 5.67
CA GLU A 27 -12.98 5.50 4.86
C GLU A 27 -12.64 6.25 3.57
N LEU A 28 -11.64 7.15 3.59
CA LEU A 28 -11.10 7.76 2.36
C LEU A 28 -10.46 6.70 1.45
N ILE A 29 -9.60 5.84 1.98
CA ILE A 29 -8.97 4.75 1.22
C ILE A 29 -10.04 3.85 0.60
N LYS A 30 -11.00 3.41 1.40
CA LYS A 30 -12.12 2.54 0.99
C LYS A 30 -12.97 3.17 -0.09
N LYS A 31 -13.32 4.46 0.05
CA LYS A 31 -14.06 5.20 -0.99
C LYS A 31 -13.25 5.26 -2.29
N ASN A 32 -11.98 5.63 -2.19
CA ASN A 32 -11.13 5.92 -3.33
C ASN A 32 -10.74 4.66 -4.11
N CYS A 33 -10.42 3.55 -3.42
CA CYS A 33 -10.03 2.31 -4.07
C CYS A 33 -11.15 1.61 -4.85
N LYS A 34 -12.44 1.89 -4.54
CA LYS A 34 -13.60 1.22 -5.16
C LYS A 34 -13.56 1.21 -6.69
N ASN A 35 -13.18 2.33 -7.31
CA ASN A 35 -13.05 2.46 -8.76
C ASN A 35 -11.60 2.78 -9.18
N ASN A 36 -10.65 2.73 -8.25
CA ASN A 36 -9.26 3.12 -8.48
C ASN A 36 -8.34 2.16 -7.73
N SER A 37 -8.46 0.88 -8.04
CA SER A 37 -7.83 -0.19 -7.26
C SER A 37 -6.34 -0.36 -7.54
N HIS A 38 -5.80 0.30 -8.56
CA HIS A 38 -4.44 0.08 -9.02
C HIS A 38 -3.55 1.30 -8.81
N PHE A 39 -2.28 1.11 -8.46
CA PHE A 39 -1.32 2.20 -8.47
C PHE A 39 0.11 1.71 -8.63
N ILE A 40 1.00 2.64 -9.01
CA ILE A 40 2.42 2.40 -9.10
C ILE A 40 3.17 3.12 -7.99
N ILE A 41 4.06 2.40 -7.31
CA ILE A 41 4.79 2.87 -6.13
C ILE A 41 6.27 2.63 -6.36
N PRO A 42 7.05 3.69 -6.67
CA PRO A 42 8.50 3.61 -6.68
C PRO A 42 9.03 3.39 -5.27
N SER A 43 10.04 2.55 -5.17
CA SER A 43 10.76 2.29 -3.92
C SER A 43 12.25 2.29 -4.19
N LYS A 44 12.99 3.05 -3.39
CA LYS A 44 14.44 3.13 -3.50
C LYS A 44 15.12 1.78 -3.20
N LYS A 45 16.12 1.44 -4.02
CA LYS A 45 17.08 0.36 -3.80
C LYS A 45 18.48 0.95 -3.65
N GLN A 46 19.49 0.10 -3.40
CA GLN A 46 20.89 0.55 -3.36
C GLN A 46 21.27 1.28 -4.67
N ASN A 47 20.92 0.69 -5.82
CA ASN A 47 21.21 1.24 -7.14
C ASN A 47 19.90 1.52 -7.89
N GLY A 48 19.34 2.71 -7.71
CA GLY A 48 18.13 3.17 -8.41
C GLY A 48 16.83 2.83 -7.69
N TYR A 49 15.79 2.51 -8.46
CA TYR A 49 14.43 2.30 -7.96
C TYR A 49 13.83 1.03 -8.54
N ILE A 50 13.01 0.36 -7.73
CA ILE A 50 12.07 -0.64 -8.20
C ILE A 50 10.66 -0.06 -8.14
N ASN A 51 9.85 -0.41 -9.13
CA ASN A 51 8.43 -0.10 -9.09
C ASN A 51 7.64 -1.28 -8.57
N PHE A 52 6.75 -1.00 -7.61
CA PHE A 52 5.73 -1.92 -7.17
C PHE A 52 4.38 -1.53 -7.75
N TYR A 53 3.62 -2.53 -8.15
CA TYR A 53 2.22 -2.43 -8.51
C TYR A 53 1.38 -2.78 -7.28
N SER A 54 0.60 -1.83 -6.77
CA SER A 54 -0.37 -2.10 -5.71
C SER A 54 -1.75 -2.32 -6.30
N GLN A 55 -2.44 -3.37 -5.85
CA GLN A 55 -3.78 -3.72 -6.26
C GLN A 55 -4.66 -3.95 -5.03
N PHE A 56 -5.70 -3.14 -4.86
CA PHE A 56 -6.80 -3.47 -3.97
C PHE A 56 -7.60 -4.63 -4.59
N ILE A 57 -7.60 -5.78 -3.92
CA ILE A 57 -8.43 -6.96 -4.28
C ILE A 57 -9.87 -6.70 -3.85
N ASP A 58 -10.02 -6.12 -2.67
CA ASP A 58 -11.20 -5.44 -2.19
C ASP A 58 -10.75 -4.26 -1.31
N TYR A 59 -11.67 -3.63 -0.57
CA TYR A 59 -11.35 -2.50 0.30
C TYR A 59 -10.63 -2.88 1.61
N LYS A 60 -10.50 -4.17 1.92
CA LYS A 60 -9.81 -4.72 3.10
C LYS A 60 -8.47 -5.38 2.76
N LEU A 61 -8.20 -5.72 1.50
CA LEU A 61 -6.99 -6.45 1.09
C LEU A 61 -6.29 -5.78 -0.08
N VAL A 62 -4.99 -5.50 0.11
CA VAL A 62 -4.10 -4.97 -0.93
C VAL A 62 -2.96 -5.94 -1.19
N PHE A 63 -2.72 -6.22 -2.46
CA PHE A 63 -1.54 -6.92 -2.96
C PHE A 63 -0.53 -5.90 -3.46
N VAL A 64 0.74 -6.12 -3.13
CA VAL A 64 1.85 -5.33 -3.66
C VAL A 64 2.86 -6.28 -4.29
N THR A 65 3.04 -6.12 -5.60
CA THR A 65 3.87 -6.99 -6.42
C THR A 65 4.90 -6.16 -7.17
N PRO A 66 6.16 -6.58 -7.32
CA PRO A 66 7.08 -5.94 -8.26
C PRO A 66 6.43 -5.80 -9.64
N LEU A 67 6.55 -4.63 -10.26
CA LEU A 67 5.94 -4.36 -11.56
C LEU A 67 6.45 -5.33 -12.64
N GLU A 68 7.74 -5.67 -12.59
CA GLU A 68 8.36 -6.65 -13.49
C GLU A 68 7.69 -8.03 -13.40
N ASP A 69 7.48 -8.52 -12.17
CA ASP A 69 6.82 -9.80 -11.94
C ASP A 69 5.34 -9.76 -12.33
N TYR A 70 4.65 -8.66 -12.03
CA TYR A 70 3.27 -8.48 -12.47
C TYR A 70 3.18 -8.44 -14.01
N ASN A 71 4.13 -7.81 -14.69
CA ASN A 71 4.13 -7.79 -16.16
C ASN A 71 4.38 -9.17 -16.75
N LYS A 72 5.23 -9.98 -16.11
CA LYS A 72 5.55 -11.34 -16.56
C LYS A 72 4.43 -12.34 -16.30
N TYR A 73 3.80 -12.30 -15.12
CA TYR A 73 2.88 -13.35 -14.66
C TYR A 73 1.42 -12.87 -14.48
N LYS A 74 1.16 -11.56 -14.57
CA LYS A 74 -0.17 -10.94 -14.45
C LYS A 74 -0.88 -11.38 -13.16
N SER A 75 -2.11 -11.89 -13.27
CA SER A 75 -2.91 -12.36 -12.14
C SER A 75 -2.30 -13.56 -11.40
N ASN A 76 -1.35 -14.28 -12.01
CA ASN A 76 -0.65 -15.39 -11.37
C ASN A 76 0.62 -14.95 -10.63
N SER A 77 0.92 -13.65 -10.61
CA SER A 77 2.06 -13.12 -9.84
C SER A 77 1.81 -13.26 -8.34
N MET A 78 2.82 -13.74 -7.60
CA MET A 78 2.75 -13.79 -6.14
C MET A 78 3.06 -12.41 -5.56
N PRO A 79 2.17 -11.83 -4.71
CA PRO A 79 2.47 -10.56 -4.07
C PRO A 79 3.66 -10.70 -3.12
N TYR A 80 4.48 -9.66 -3.07
CA TYR A 80 5.61 -9.59 -2.14
C TYR A 80 5.15 -9.10 -0.76
N ILE A 81 4.09 -8.29 -0.74
CA ILE A 81 3.43 -7.81 0.48
C ILE A 81 1.93 -7.98 0.33
N THR A 82 1.27 -8.40 1.40
CA THR A 82 -0.18 -8.25 1.56
C THR A 82 -0.48 -7.29 2.70
N LEU A 83 -1.44 -6.39 2.51
CA LEU A 83 -1.94 -5.47 3.54
C LEU A 83 -3.41 -5.77 3.80
N ASN A 84 -3.75 -6.01 5.06
CA ASN A 84 -5.10 -6.31 5.51
C ASN A 84 -5.60 -5.22 6.46
N PHE A 85 -6.86 -4.82 6.32
CA PHE A 85 -7.57 -3.91 7.22
C PHE A 85 -8.66 -4.66 8.00
N PHE A 86 -8.67 -4.50 9.33
CA PHE A 86 -9.68 -5.09 10.21
C PHE A 86 -10.46 -4.00 10.94
N ASP A 87 -11.79 -4.07 10.82
CA ASP A 87 -12.75 -3.08 11.31
C ASP A 87 -13.37 -3.44 12.67
N GLU A 88 -12.82 -4.44 13.36
CA GLU A 88 -13.27 -4.91 14.68
C GLU A 88 -13.29 -3.81 15.76
N LEU A 89 -12.46 -2.78 15.61
CA LEU A 89 -12.36 -1.64 16.53
C LEU A 89 -12.89 -0.33 15.93
N LYS A 90 -13.70 -0.39 14.86
CA LYS A 90 -14.23 0.81 14.18
C LYS A 90 -15.04 1.72 15.12
N ASN A 91 -15.74 1.14 16.09
CA ASN A 91 -16.49 1.87 17.12
C ASN A 91 -15.59 2.66 18.09
N LYS A 92 -14.27 2.43 18.04
CA LYS A 92 -13.25 3.19 18.75
C LYS A 92 -12.41 4.04 17.80
N GLU A 93 -12.95 4.33 16.61
CA GLU A 93 -12.32 5.12 15.55
C GLU A 93 -10.98 4.55 15.04
N ILE A 94 -10.79 3.24 15.21
CA ILE A 94 -9.54 2.55 14.92
C ILE A 94 -9.80 1.41 13.92
N ILE A 95 -8.95 1.35 12.90
CA ILE A 95 -8.85 0.22 11.98
C ILE A 95 -7.49 -0.43 12.19
N LEU A 96 -7.49 -1.72 12.51
CA LEU A 96 -6.24 -2.48 12.67
C LEU A 96 -5.69 -2.82 11.29
N THR A 97 -4.38 -2.80 11.15
CA THR A 97 -3.70 -3.06 9.88
C THR A 97 -2.64 -4.13 10.07
N LYS A 98 -2.62 -5.13 9.18
CA LYS A 98 -1.59 -6.16 9.18
C LYS A 98 -0.94 -6.25 7.81
N LEU A 99 0.35 -5.93 7.75
CA LEU A 99 1.18 -6.27 6.60
C LEU A 99 1.84 -7.63 6.83
N ASN A 100 1.79 -8.49 5.81
CA ASN A 100 2.65 -9.66 5.73
C ASN A 100 3.66 -9.47 4.59
N ILE A 101 4.92 -9.74 4.86
CA ILE A 101 5.99 -9.83 3.88
C ILE A 101 6.07 -11.29 3.44
N ILE A 102 5.69 -11.55 2.20
CA ILE A 102 5.67 -12.90 1.64
C ILE A 102 7.04 -13.24 1.03
N ASN A 103 7.67 -12.24 0.39
CA ASN A 103 8.99 -12.39 -0.20
C ASN A 103 10.08 -11.80 0.73
N ASN A 104 11.04 -12.62 1.13
CA ASN A 104 12.10 -12.27 2.08
C ASN A 104 13.12 -11.24 1.56
N THR A 105 13.05 -10.86 0.27
CA THR A 105 13.85 -9.77 -0.30
C THR A 105 13.37 -8.38 0.15
N ILE A 106 12.18 -8.30 0.76
CA ILE A 106 11.61 -7.06 1.28
C ILE A 106 11.86 -6.95 2.79
N THR A 107 12.39 -5.81 3.22
CA THR A 107 12.57 -5.51 4.65
C THR A 107 11.30 -4.94 5.27
N LYS A 108 11.18 -4.99 6.59
CA LYS A 108 10.07 -4.33 7.32
C LYS A 108 9.99 -2.84 7.01
N ASP A 109 11.12 -2.15 6.91
CA ASP A 109 11.15 -0.72 6.63
C ASP A 109 10.64 -0.39 5.22
N GLN A 110 11.02 -1.18 4.22
CA GLN A 110 10.49 -1.05 2.87
C GLN A 110 8.98 -1.29 2.83
N ALA A 111 8.51 -2.37 3.46
CA ALA A 111 7.09 -2.68 3.53
C ALA A 111 6.29 -1.57 4.23
N LYS A 112 6.82 -1.01 5.34
CA LYS A 112 6.21 0.11 6.05
C LYS A 112 6.17 1.38 5.19
N LYS A 113 7.24 1.71 4.47
CA LYS A 113 7.26 2.84 3.53
C LYS A 113 6.20 2.70 2.44
N ILE A 114 6.11 1.53 1.81
CA ILE A 114 5.09 1.23 0.80
C ILE A 114 3.69 1.45 1.37
N PHE A 115 3.41 0.95 2.59
CA PHE A 115 2.12 1.20 3.22
C PHE A 115 1.85 2.69 3.49
N ASN A 116 2.86 3.44 3.92
CA ASN A 116 2.74 4.89 4.08
C ASN A 116 2.43 5.58 2.76
N TYR A 117 3.00 5.14 1.64
CA TYR A 117 2.69 5.69 0.31
C TYR A 117 1.25 5.38 -0.10
N ILE A 118 0.76 4.15 0.14
CA ILE A 118 -0.65 3.81 -0.10
C ILE A 118 -1.56 4.76 0.67
N GLN A 119 -1.30 4.98 1.97
CA GLN A 119 -2.07 5.94 2.76
C GLN A 119 -1.94 7.37 2.22
N PHE A 120 -0.73 7.81 1.88
CA PHE A 120 -0.46 9.16 1.37
C PHE A 120 -1.23 9.46 0.08
N PHE A 121 -1.29 8.50 -0.84
CA PHE A 121 -1.95 8.68 -2.13
C PHE A 121 -3.45 8.41 -2.09
N TYR A 122 -3.93 7.49 -1.25
CA TYR A 122 -5.36 7.14 -1.23
C TYR A 122 -6.16 7.89 -0.16
N ALA A 123 -5.52 8.44 0.88
CA ALA A 123 -6.20 9.09 2.00
C ALA A 123 -6.08 10.63 2.01
N ASP A 124 -5.56 11.23 0.93
CA ASP A 124 -5.45 12.69 0.79
C ASP A 124 -5.97 13.11 -0.59
N PHE A 125 -6.83 14.14 -0.63
CA PHE A 125 -7.46 14.59 -1.86
C PHE A 125 -6.46 15.14 -2.89
N ASN A 126 -5.46 15.90 -2.44
CA ASN A 126 -4.45 16.50 -3.31
C ASN A 126 -3.52 15.43 -3.91
N ASN A 127 -3.31 14.32 -3.22
CA ASN A 127 -2.48 13.22 -3.72
C ASN A 127 -3.29 12.18 -4.51
N PHE A 128 -4.58 12.03 -4.22
CA PHE A 128 -5.42 11.03 -4.87
C PHE A 128 -5.58 11.26 -6.37
N GLN A 129 -5.41 12.50 -6.85
CA GLN A 129 -5.42 12.80 -8.29
C GLN A 129 -4.43 11.93 -9.10
N TYR A 130 -3.29 11.50 -8.54
CA TYR A 130 -2.34 10.64 -9.26
C TYR A 130 -2.87 9.22 -9.41
N VAL A 131 -3.51 8.69 -8.36
CA VAL A 131 -4.17 7.39 -8.38
C VAL A 131 -5.34 7.41 -9.35
N TYR A 132 -6.18 8.44 -9.25
CA TYR A 132 -7.32 8.63 -10.15
C TYR A 132 -6.88 8.67 -11.61
N LYS A 133 -5.85 9.48 -11.92
CA LYS A 133 -5.31 9.58 -13.27
C LYS A 133 -4.72 8.26 -13.75
N PHE A 134 -4.01 7.54 -12.89
CA PHE A 134 -3.46 6.21 -13.24
C PHE A 134 -4.56 5.21 -13.64
N ASN A 135 -5.71 5.20 -12.95
CA ASN A 135 -6.78 4.23 -13.20
C ASN A 135 -7.73 4.65 -14.34
N ASN A 136 -8.04 5.94 -14.48
CA ASN A 136 -9.11 6.41 -15.38
C ASN A 136 -8.58 7.18 -16.60
N ASP A 137 -7.32 7.61 -16.58
CA ASP A 137 -6.70 8.40 -17.64
C ASP A 137 -5.23 7.97 -17.85
N SER A 138 -5.03 6.65 -17.89
CA SER A 138 -3.71 6.01 -17.94
C SER A 138 -2.87 6.48 -19.13
N ARG A 139 -3.51 6.79 -20.28
CA ARG A 139 -2.86 7.33 -21.49
C ARG A 139 -2.15 8.67 -21.22
N ASN A 140 -2.68 9.48 -20.32
CA ASN A 140 -2.12 10.79 -19.97
C ASN A 140 -1.38 10.78 -18.62
N PHE A 141 -1.25 9.63 -17.96
CA PHE A 141 -0.46 9.50 -16.76
C PHE A 141 1.04 9.52 -17.11
N ASN A 142 1.70 10.66 -16.84
CA ASN A 142 3.13 10.80 -17.06
C ASN A 142 3.92 10.32 -15.84
N TYR A 143 4.40 9.07 -15.92
CA TYR A 143 5.18 8.45 -14.85
C TYR A 143 6.46 9.24 -14.50
N LYS A 144 7.18 9.79 -15.49
CA LYS A 144 8.41 10.55 -15.25
C LYS A 144 8.14 11.82 -14.44
N ALA A 145 7.06 12.55 -14.77
CA ALA A 145 6.65 13.74 -14.03
C ALA A 145 6.20 13.39 -12.60
N PHE A 146 5.41 12.32 -12.44
CA PHE A 146 5.02 11.79 -11.13
C PHE A 146 6.25 11.43 -10.29
N PHE A 147 7.17 10.64 -10.85
CA PHE A 147 8.38 10.21 -10.17
C PHE A 147 9.23 11.42 -9.75
N ASN A 148 9.52 12.34 -10.66
CA ASN A 148 10.34 13.52 -10.35
C ASN A 148 9.75 14.40 -9.24
N LYS A 149 8.41 14.50 -9.17
CA LYS A 149 7.71 15.24 -8.12
C LYS A 149 7.88 14.62 -6.73
N PHE A 150 7.90 13.29 -6.66
CA PHE A 150 7.88 12.55 -5.39
C PHE A 150 9.21 11.81 -5.10
N GLN A 151 10.24 11.96 -5.92
CA GLN A 151 11.50 11.20 -5.79
C GLN A 151 12.18 11.36 -4.43
N ASN A 152 12.06 12.52 -3.78
CA ASN A 152 12.64 12.75 -2.45
C ASN A 152 11.86 12.03 -1.33
N MET A 153 10.63 11.60 -1.62
CA MET A 153 9.79 10.81 -0.72
C MET A 153 10.10 9.30 -0.85
N PHE A 154 10.52 8.84 -2.02
CA PHE A 154 10.78 7.43 -2.36
C PHE A 154 12.17 6.95 -1.89
#